data_AF-A0A1I1ZU62-F1
#
_entry.id   AF-A0A1I1ZU62-F1
#
_cell.length_a   1.000
_cell.length_b   1.000
_cell.length_c   1.000
_cell.angle_alpha   90.00
_cell.angle_beta   90.00
_cell.angle_gamma   90.00
#
_symmetry.space_group_name_H-M   'P 1'
#
loop_
_entity.id
_entity.type
_entity.pdbx_description
1 polymer ?
#
loop_
_entity_poly.entity_id
_entity_poly.type
_entity_poly.pdbx_seq_one_letter_code
_entity_poly.pdbx_strand_id
1 'polypeptide(L)'
;MTHVHDKILPAGTQIGVYEIKDAVKMGTFDIVYRAWNHHLKEGVKIQEYFPRDFAMRANDGLGVEPKSIADKENFEYGLKAFLHQAEVLTQIEHPHLAVAENVLQFNGTAYLMMRIRKGISLSRLMQSTETLAETELKFILVSILSALQKIHEHKIVHGGIQPAAIVLNQEGEPLLIDFAAARLAIAARAALLADELAAGYAPVEQYESAEKAGPATDFYALGATMYYCITHQQPVVAQSRRMILSAGEPDPMALPAESGSTRYSAELLKAINWMLQPEYDHRPQSASEILTLLEPQHASKQAKLLTSRQAATDTAKRNKNPLWIGATAGIVALVAAALWFNEKKPAEISDDPSGTVIAQPSLQPSSAKSAVTVEPETEADQSVAGAVTESDKASSSERISVVDQETMSEAEKQSAERESTPTNSLVTEPESGSEQVAMLDQSAKLDESTQSRQSNFSQQPTDTDLIKKHLAAAGKALKAGRFTTPLKDNAYTYYQMVLRLDPDNAEALAGLQKIVDRYIQFIGKARAEGRFYDAKLYLKRAESVLPGDPKLQGIRAELAVVK
;
A
#
# COMPACT_ATOMS: atom_id res chain seq x y z
N MET A 1 -17.38 -0.94 20.88
CA MET A 1 -16.44 -1.95 20.35
C MET A 1 -17.08 -2.94 19.37
N THR A 2 -18.40 -2.90 19.14
CA THR A 2 -19.15 -3.86 18.30
C THR A 2 -18.64 -4.00 16.86
N HIS A 3 -18.45 -2.90 16.12
CA HIS A 3 -18.14 -2.87 14.67
C HIS A 3 -16.84 -3.55 14.19
N VAL A 4 -16.08 -4.21 15.06
CA VAL A 4 -14.88 -4.98 14.72
C VAL A 4 -15.19 -6.48 14.67
N HIS A 5 -16.07 -6.99 15.55
CA HIS A 5 -16.46 -8.40 15.54
C HIS A 5 -17.27 -8.75 14.28
N ASP A 6 -18.10 -7.82 13.78
CA ASP A 6 -18.90 -7.96 12.56
C ASP A 6 -18.08 -8.08 11.24
N LYS A 7 -16.75 -8.25 11.33
CA LYS A 7 -15.83 -8.28 10.17
C LYS A 7 -14.84 -9.43 10.16
N ILE A 8 -14.42 -9.92 11.32
CA ILE A 8 -13.45 -11.00 11.45
C ILE A 8 -14.15 -12.36 11.54
N LEU A 9 -13.52 -13.42 11.07
CA LEU A 9 -13.98 -14.78 11.34
C LEU A 9 -13.92 -15.06 12.86
N PRO A 10 -14.94 -15.70 13.45
CA PRO A 10 -14.91 -16.14 14.85
C PRO A 10 -13.77 -17.11 15.16
N ALA A 11 -13.33 -17.11 16.43
CA ALA A 11 -12.45 -18.16 16.94
C ALA A 11 -13.18 -19.52 16.92
N GLY A 12 -12.47 -20.59 16.51
CA GLY A 12 -13.02 -21.92 16.30
C GLY A 12 -13.54 -22.18 14.87
N THR A 13 -13.69 -21.15 14.03
CA THR A 13 -14.10 -21.30 12.62
C THR A 13 -13.13 -22.21 11.87
N GLN A 14 -13.67 -23.20 11.15
CA GLN A 14 -12.91 -24.12 10.31
C GLN A 14 -12.85 -23.62 8.87
N ILE A 15 -11.65 -23.55 8.31
CA ILE A 15 -11.39 -23.34 6.88
C ILE A 15 -10.62 -24.57 6.40
N GLY A 16 -11.33 -25.57 5.84
CA GLY A 16 -10.74 -26.87 5.52
C GLY A 16 -10.23 -27.60 6.77
N VAL A 17 -8.92 -27.86 6.85
CA VAL A 17 -8.25 -28.49 8.01
C VAL A 17 -7.70 -27.48 9.03
N TYR A 18 -7.93 -26.19 8.83
CA TYR A 18 -7.37 -25.12 9.65
C TYR A 18 -8.43 -24.47 10.55
N GLU A 19 -8.15 -24.37 11.84
CA GLU A 19 -9.01 -23.71 12.82
C GLU A 19 -8.49 -22.29 13.13
N ILE A 20 -9.30 -21.26 12.88
CA ILE A 20 -9.03 -19.87 13.27
C ILE A 20 -8.95 -19.76 14.81
N LYS A 21 -7.89 -19.15 15.33
CA LYS A 21 -7.73 -18.87 16.77
C LYS A 21 -8.01 -17.40 17.09
N ASP A 22 -7.43 -16.48 16.33
CA ASP A 22 -7.59 -15.03 16.52
C ASP A 22 -7.12 -14.23 15.30
N ALA A 23 -7.67 -13.01 15.15
CA ALA A 23 -7.18 -12.04 14.16
C ALA A 23 -5.93 -11.32 14.70
N VAL A 24 -4.81 -11.42 13.97
CA VAL A 24 -3.51 -10.83 14.30
C VAL A 24 -3.38 -9.43 13.71
N LYS A 25 -3.93 -9.19 12.51
CA LYS A 25 -3.91 -7.90 11.81
C LYS A 25 -5.17 -7.73 10.98
N MET A 26 -5.72 -6.52 10.92
CA MET A 26 -6.70 -6.12 9.92
C MET A 26 -6.08 -5.01 9.06
N GLY A 27 -5.92 -5.26 7.76
CA GLY A 27 -5.49 -4.26 6.80
C GLY A 27 -6.66 -3.45 6.22
N THR A 28 -6.44 -2.93 5.02
CA THR A 28 -7.51 -2.38 4.16
C THR A 28 -7.97 -3.42 3.13
N PHE A 29 -7.06 -4.27 2.64
CA PHE A 29 -7.40 -5.30 1.66
C PHE A 29 -7.30 -6.75 2.17
N ASP A 30 -6.79 -6.96 3.40
CA ASP A 30 -6.72 -8.28 4.03
C ASP A 30 -7.07 -8.30 5.53
N ILE A 31 -7.32 -9.51 6.04
CA ILE A 31 -7.26 -9.83 7.48
C ILE A 31 -6.29 -11.00 7.64
N VAL A 32 -5.32 -10.87 8.54
CA VAL A 32 -4.38 -11.95 8.89
C VAL A 32 -4.78 -12.55 10.23
N TYR A 33 -5.03 -13.85 10.24
CA TYR A 33 -5.35 -14.65 11.41
C TYR A 33 -4.17 -15.53 11.84
N ARG A 34 -4.13 -15.87 13.13
CA ARG A 34 -3.42 -17.06 13.62
C ARG A 34 -4.40 -18.23 13.63
N ALA A 35 -3.97 -19.36 13.10
CA ALA A 35 -4.76 -20.57 13.02
C ALA A 35 -3.93 -21.82 13.38
N TRP A 36 -4.63 -22.94 13.56
CA TRP A 36 -4.04 -24.24 13.86
C TRP A 36 -4.35 -25.25 12.77
N ASN A 37 -3.33 -25.89 12.19
CA ASN A 37 -3.48 -26.96 11.21
C ASN A 37 -3.72 -28.29 11.95
N HIS A 38 -4.95 -28.81 11.89
CA HIS A 38 -5.31 -30.04 12.58
C HIS A 38 -4.71 -31.31 11.95
N HIS A 39 -4.20 -31.25 10.73
CA HIS A 39 -3.52 -32.38 10.09
C HIS A 39 -2.02 -32.40 10.46
N LEU A 40 -1.30 -31.30 10.24
CA LEU A 40 0.15 -31.19 10.50
C LEU A 40 0.50 -30.91 11.97
N LYS A 41 -0.48 -30.58 12.81
CA LYS A 41 -0.32 -30.23 14.24
C LYS A 41 0.65 -29.06 14.48
N GLU A 42 0.53 -28.02 13.65
CA GLU A 42 1.33 -26.80 13.74
C GLU A 42 0.49 -25.52 13.64
N GLY A 43 1.06 -24.40 14.09
CA GLY A 43 0.46 -23.07 13.99
C GLY A 43 0.80 -22.38 12.66
N VAL A 44 -0.21 -21.85 11.98
CA VAL A 44 -0.09 -21.15 10.69
C VAL A 44 -0.64 -19.72 10.76
N LYS A 45 -0.18 -18.85 9.86
CA LYS A 45 -0.86 -17.62 9.47
C LYS A 45 -1.88 -17.95 8.38
N ILE A 46 -3.04 -17.31 8.42
CA ILE A 46 -4.01 -17.31 7.31
C ILE A 46 -4.29 -15.86 6.92
N GLN A 47 -4.03 -15.49 5.68
CA GLN A 47 -4.35 -14.18 5.14
C GLN A 47 -5.61 -14.29 4.26
N GLU A 48 -6.73 -13.78 4.77
CA GLU A 48 -8.00 -13.69 4.07
C GLU A 48 -8.04 -12.41 3.23
N TYR A 49 -8.46 -12.52 1.97
CA TYR A 49 -8.83 -11.36 1.18
C TYR A 49 -10.11 -10.73 1.75
N PHE A 50 -9.99 -9.51 2.29
CA PHE A 50 -11.13 -8.79 2.89
C PHE A 50 -10.99 -7.28 2.68
N PRO A 51 -11.43 -6.77 1.52
CA PRO A 51 -11.32 -5.35 1.19
C PRO A 51 -12.39 -4.53 1.92
N ARG A 52 -12.07 -4.09 3.14
CA ARG A 52 -12.98 -3.48 4.14
C ARG A 52 -13.85 -2.33 3.64
N ASP A 53 -13.46 -1.68 2.54
CA ASP A 53 -14.11 -0.50 1.98
C ASP A 53 -15.16 -0.84 0.91
N PHE A 54 -15.01 -1.97 0.20
CA PHE A 54 -15.97 -2.44 -0.82
C PHE A 54 -16.56 -3.83 -0.55
N ALA A 55 -16.08 -4.57 0.46
CA ALA A 55 -16.68 -5.82 0.95
C ALA A 55 -17.21 -5.71 2.40
N MET A 56 -18.12 -6.63 2.73
CA MET A 56 -18.65 -6.86 4.07
C MET A 56 -18.69 -8.36 4.39
N ARG A 57 -18.79 -8.69 5.68
CA ARG A 57 -19.11 -10.03 6.14
C ARG A 57 -20.62 -10.25 5.96
N ALA A 58 -21.01 -11.39 5.40
CA ALA A 58 -22.39 -11.78 5.19
C ALA A 58 -23.09 -12.11 6.52
N ASN A 59 -24.42 -12.23 6.47
CA ASN A 59 -25.26 -12.43 7.66
C ASN A 59 -25.03 -13.76 8.41
N ASP A 60 -24.27 -14.70 7.84
CA ASP A 60 -23.84 -15.94 8.49
C ASP A 60 -22.59 -15.77 9.39
N GLY A 61 -21.93 -14.61 9.34
CA GLY A 61 -20.67 -14.35 10.05
C GLY A 61 -19.43 -14.99 9.41
N LEU A 62 -19.56 -15.58 8.21
CA LEU A 62 -18.50 -16.34 7.53
C LEU A 62 -18.26 -15.82 6.11
N GLY A 63 -19.31 -15.71 5.29
CA GLY A 63 -19.25 -15.29 3.89
C GLY A 63 -18.72 -13.86 3.71
N VAL A 64 -18.07 -13.58 2.58
CA VAL A 64 -17.63 -12.24 2.17
C VAL A 64 -18.36 -11.86 0.90
N GLU A 65 -18.99 -10.69 0.90
CA GLU A 65 -19.78 -10.18 -0.23
C GLU A 65 -19.48 -8.69 -0.53
N PRO A 66 -19.61 -8.23 -1.79
CA PRO A 66 -19.54 -6.81 -2.11
C PRO A 66 -20.66 -6.02 -1.42
N LYS A 67 -20.34 -4.84 -0.87
CA LYS A 67 -21.33 -3.97 -0.19
C LYS A 67 -22.41 -3.42 -1.13
N SER A 68 -22.12 -3.34 -2.42
CA SER A 68 -23.05 -2.84 -3.43
C SER A 68 -22.73 -3.38 -4.82
N ILE A 69 -23.64 -3.14 -5.77
CA ILE A 69 -23.45 -3.46 -7.19
C ILE A 69 -22.26 -2.68 -7.79
N ALA A 70 -21.98 -1.45 -7.32
CA ALA A 70 -20.85 -0.64 -7.79
C ALA A 70 -19.50 -1.13 -7.22
N ASP A 71 -19.52 -1.71 -6.01
CA ASP A 71 -18.35 -2.29 -5.36
C ASP A 71 -17.91 -3.62 -6.00
N LYS A 72 -18.85 -4.33 -6.63
CA LYS A 72 -18.67 -5.69 -7.16
C LYS A 72 -17.48 -5.83 -8.12
N GLU A 73 -17.33 -4.93 -9.08
CA GLU A 73 -16.26 -5.06 -10.09
C GLU A 73 -14.85 -4.93 -9.45
N ASN A 74 -14.71 -4.06 -8.44
CA ASN A 74 -13.46 -3.90 -7.71
C ASN A 74 -13.19 -5.07 -6.74
N PHE A 75 -14.25 -5.67 -6.17
CA PHE A 75 -14.16 -6.91 -5.41
C PHE A 75 -13.69 -8.09 -6.28
N GLU A 76 -14.33 -8.33 -7.42
CA GLU A 76 -14.00 -9.46 -8.30
C GLU A 76 -12.62 -9.28 -8.95
N TYR A 77 -12.25 -8.06 -9.35
CA TYR A 77 -10.90 -7.75 -9.82
C TYR A 77 -9.84 -8.04 -8.75
N GLY A 78 -10.08 -7.59 -7.51
CA GLY A 78 -9.12 -7.75 -6.42
C GLY A 78 -8.98 -9.19 -5.93
N LEU A 79 -10.09 -9.93 -5.85
CA LEU A 79 -10.09 -11.36 -5.55
C LEU A 79 -9.27 -12.13 -6.60
N LYS A 80 -9.44 -11.79 -7.89
CA LYS A 80 -8.65 -12.39 -8.99
C LYS A 80 -7.16 -12.05 -8.90
N ALA A 81 -6.81 -10.80 -8.57
CA ALA A 81 -5.42 -10.39 -8.39
C ALA A 81 -4.76 -11.09 -7.20
N PHE A 82 -5.48 -11.24 -6.08
CA PHE A 82 -5.02 -11.96 -4.89
C PHE A 82 -4.83 -13.46 -5.15
N LEU A 83 -5.80 -14.12 -5.79
CA LEU A 83 -5.71 -15.53 -6.20
C LEU A 83 -4.55 -15.77 -7.16
N HIS A 84 -4.37 -14.93 -8.18
CA HIS A 84 -3.28 -15.09 -9.14
C HIS A 84 -1.89 -14.96 -8.47
N GLN A 85 -1.71 -13.97 -7.58
CA GLN A 85 -0.46 -13.89 -6.81
C GLN A 85 -0.27 -15.10 -5.90
N ALA A 86 -1.33 -15.56 -5.23
CA ALA A 86 -1.29 -16.72 -4.35
C ALA A 86 -0.87 -18.01 -5.08
N GLU A 87 -1.51 -18.32 -6.21
CA GLU A 87 -1.20 -19.48 -7.07
C GLU A 87 0.27 -19.50 -7.50
N VAL A 88 0.81 -18.36 -7.93
CA VAL A 88 2.21 -18.23 -8.34
C VAL A 88 3.14 -18.38 -7.13
N LEU A 89 2.83 -17.75 -5.99
CA LEU A 89 3.65 -17.87 -4.77
C LEU A 89 3.73 -19.30 -4.25
N THR A 90 2.65 -20.10 -4.33
CA THR A 90 2.68 -21.52 -3.93
C THR A 90 3.60 -22.41 -4.77
N GLN A 91 4.15 -21.89 -5.89
CA GLN A 91 5.07 -22.61 -6.78
C GLN A 91 6.53 -22.17 -6.62
N ILE A 92 6.84 -21.21 -5.74
CA ILE A 92 8.17 -20.60 -5.62
C ILE A 92 8.86 -21.06 -4.33
N GLU A 93 9.78 -22.03 -4.46
CA GLU A 93 10.72 -22.38 -3.40
C GLU A 93 12.01 -21.54 -3.50
N HIS A 94 12.44 -20.97 -2.36
CA HIS A 94 13.70 -20.25 -2.21
C HIS A 94 14.10 -20.16 -0.71
N PRO A 95 15.38 -20.35 -0.32
CA PRO A 95 15.78 -20.38 1.09
C PRO A 95 15.47 -19.10 1.86
N HIS A 96 15.58 -17.94 1.21
CA HIS A 96 15.37 -16.62 1.82
C HIS A 96 13.94 -16.07 1.65
N LEU A 97 12.94 -16.92 1.41
CA LEU A 97 11.57 -16.49 1.10
C LEU A 97 10.51 -17.34 1.84
N ALA A 98 9.65 -16.69 2.62
CA ALA A 98 8.50 -17.35 3.24
C ALA A 98 7.24 -17.17 2.37
N VAL A 99 7.15 -17.98 1.31
CA VAL A 99 5.95 -18.06 0.47
C VAL A 99 4.75 -18.70 1.19
N ALA A 100 3.60 -18.64 0.54
CA ALA A 100 2.44 -19.43 0.91
C ALA A 100 2.62 -20.92 0.61
N GLU A 101 1.99 -21.76 1.42
CA GLU A 101 2.00 -23.22 1.28
C GLU A 101 0.76 -23.74 0.55
N ASN A 102 -0.34 -23.00 0.60
CA ASN A 102 -1.60 -23.36 -0.03
C ASN A 102 -2.50 -22.12 -0.21
N VAL A 103 -3.45 -22.19 -1.15
CA VAL A 103 -4.52 -21.21 -1.33
C VAL A 103 -5.88 -21.92 -1.43
N LEU A 104 -6.88 -21.42 -0.70
CA LEU A 104 -8.25 -21.94 -0.73
C LEU A 104 -9.23 -20.84 -1.12
N GLN A 105 -10.10 -21.10 -2.10
CA GLN A 105 -11.25 -20.24 -2.39
C GLN A 105 -12.48 -20.79 -1.67
N PHE A 106 -13.04 -20.02 -0.74
CA PHE A 106 -14.17 -20.42 0.11
C PHE A 106 -14.88 -19.18 0.66
N ASN A 107 -16.11 -19.31 1.19
CA ASN A 107 -16.86 -18.17 1.78
C ASN A 107 -16.95 -16.92 0.86
N GLY A 108 -16.96 -17.08 -0.47
CA GLY A 108 -16.96 -15.94 -1.42
C GLY A 108 -15.62 -15.19 -1.53
N THR A 109 -14.56 -15.66 -0.88
CA THR A 109 -13.23 -15.03 -0.87
C THR A 109 -12.09 -16.05 -1.05
N ALA A 110 -10.85 -15.60 -0.87
CA ALA A 110 -9.64 -16.41 -0.91
C ALA A 110 -8.88 -16.34 0.43
N TYR A 111 -8.28 -17.47 0.81
CA TYR A 111 -7.47 -17.67 2.01
C TYR A 111 -6.09 -18.16 1.62
N LEU A 112 -5.05 -17.40 1.97
CA LEU A 112 -3.65 -17.75 1.75
C LEU A 112 -3.05 -18.34 3.02
N MET A 113 -2.54 -19.58 2.94
CA MET A 113 -2.01 -20.32 4.08
C MET A 113 -0.48 -20.17 4.12
N MET A 114 0.07 -19.76 5.26
CA MET A 114 1.50 -19.47 5.41
C MET A 114 2.04 -20.03 6.72
N ARG A 115 3.18 -20.74 6.69
CA ARG A 115 3.82 -21.23 7.92
C ARG A 115 4.30 -20.08 8.81
N ILE A 116 4.09 -20.19 10.12
CA ILE A 116 4.70 -19.26 11.08
C ILE A 116 6.22 -19.54 11.15
N ARG A 117 7.02 -18.66 10.56
CA ARG A 117 8.48 -18.68 10.71
C ARG A 117 8.84 -18.05 12.07
N LYS A 118 9.67 -18.74 12.86
CA LYS A 118 10.27 -18.22 14.09
C LYS A 118 11.45 -17.33 13.73
N GLY A 119 11.65 -16.24 14.47
CA GLY A 119 12.75 -15.32 14.24
C GLY A 119 12.55 -13.95 14.87
N ILE A 120 13.46 -13.02 14.56
CA ILE A 120 13.42 -11.61 14.94
C ILE A 120 13.33 -10.77 13.67
N SER A 121 12.34 -9.88 13.56
CA SER A 121 12.26 -8.95 12.43
C SER A 121 13.37 -7.90 12.50
N LEU A 122 13.85 -7.46 11.35
CA LEU A 122 14.86 -6.40 11.25
C LEU A 122 14.35 -5.09 11.90
N SER A 123 13.03 -4.83 11.85
CA SER A 123 12.36 -3.75 12.59
C SER A 123 12.45 -3.85 14.11
N ARG A 124 12.63 -5.06 14.67
CA ARG A 124 12.80 -5.30 16.10
C ARG A 124 14.27 -5.31 16.49
N LEU A 125 15.14 -5.80 15.61
CA LEU A 125 16.60 -5.76 15.79
C LEU A 125 17.09 -4.31 15.88
N MET A 126 16.60 -3.43 14.99
CA MET A 126 16.91 -1.99 14.96
C MET A 126 16.18 -1.14 16.02
N GLN A 127 15.50 -1.76 16.99
CA GLN A 127 15.09 -1.11 18.25
C GLN A 127 16.22 -1.12 19.29
N SER A 128 17.25 -1.92 19.10
CA SER A 128 18.50 -1.81 19.85
C SER A 128 19.31 -0.59 19.38
N THR A 129 20.25 -0.15 20.20
CA THR A 129 21.26 0.85 19.82
C THR A 129 22.46 0.23 19.08
N GLU A 130 22.39 -1.06 18.73
CA GLU A 130 23.46 -1.77 18.04
C GLU A 130 23.33 -1.58 16.53
N THR A 131 24.40 -1.10 15.91
CA THR A 131 24.53 -0.96 14.46
C THR A 131 25.05 -2.27 13.87
N LEU A 132 24.48 -2.72 12.76
CA LEU A 132 24.95 -3.91 12.04
C LEU A 132 26.38 -3.71 11.53
N ALA A 133 27.17 -4.79 11.50
CA ALA A 133 28.43 -4.82 10.77
C ALA A 133 28.15 -4.83 9.25
N GLU A 134 29.10 -4.33 8.47
CA GLU A 134 28.97 -4.32 7.00
C GLU A 134 28.74 -5.73 6.43
N THR A 135 29.41 -6.75 6.97
CA THR A 135 29.26 -8.15 6.57
C THR A 135 27.84 -8.67 6.78
N GLU A 136 27.20 -8.33 7.91
CA GLU A 136 25.83 -8.73 8.23
C GLU A 136 24.83 -8.01 7.30
N LEU A 137 25.05 -6.72 7.08
CA LEU A 137 24.20 -5.92 6.20
C LEU A 137 24.32 -6.36 4.73
N LYS A 138 25.54 -6.68 4.26
CA LYS A 138 25.78 -7.27 2.92
C LYS A 138 25.16 -8.66 2.80
N PHE A 139 25.25 -9.49 3.83
CA PHE A 139 24.61 -10.82 3.86
C PHE A 139 23.08 -10.71 3.71
N ILE A 140 22.43 -9.88 4.53
CA ILE A 140 20.98 -9.60 4.42
C ILE A 140 20.63 -9.07 3.03
N LEU A 141 21.38 -8.09 2.51
CA LEU A 141 21.14 -7.50 1.20
C LEU A 141 21.25 -8.54 0.07
N VAL A 142 22.33 -9.33 0.01
CA VAL A 142 22.56 -10.34 -1.03
C VAL A 142 21.51 -11.46 -0.99
N SER A 143 21.20 -11.98 0.19
CA SER A 143 20.19 -13.03 0.37
C SER A 143 18.79 -12.58 -0.05
N ILE A 144 18.40 -11.34 0.29
CA ILE A 144 17.10 -10.78 -0.12
C ILE A 144 17.10 -10.43 -1.61
N LEU A 145 18.20 -9.95 -2.19
CA LEU A 145 18.32 -9.77 -3.65
C LEU A 145 18.15 -11.08 -4.41
N SER A 146 18.68 -12.20 -3.89
CA SER A 146 18.47 -13.53 -4.47
C SER A 146 17.00 -13.95 -4.43
N ALA A 147 16.30 -13.68 -3.32
CA ALA A 147 14.85 -13.93 -3.21
C ALA A 147 14.03 -13.04 -4.16
N LEU A 148 14.42 -11.77 -4.33
CA LEU A 148 13.78 -10.84 -5.26
C LEU A 148 13.96 -11.29 -6.71
N GLN A 149 15.18 -11.70 -7.12
CA GLN A 149 15.41 -12.26 -8.45
C GLN A 149 14.43 -13.40 -8.74
N LYS A 150 14.27 -14.33 -7.78
CA LYS A 150 13.41 -15.50 -7.94
C LYS A 150 11.93 -15.14 -8.13
N ILE A 151 11.39 -14.11 -7.47
CA ILE A 151 10.00 -13.68 -7.70
C ILE A 151 9.84 -12.82 -8.97
N HIS A 152 10.85 -12.01 -9.32
CA HIS A 152 10.86 -11.17 -10.53
C HIS A 152 10.94 -12.00 -11.82
N GLU A 153 11.60 -13.17 -11.78
CA GLU A 153 11.54 -14.19 -12.83
C GLU A 153 10.08 -14.59 -13.13
N HIS A 154 9.26 -14.78 -12.09
CA HIS A 154 7.83 -15.14 -12.16
C HIS A 154 6.90 -13.92 -12.31
N LYS A 155 7.45 -12.72 -12.55
CA LYS A 155 6.71 -11.44 -12.69
C LYS A 155 5.93 -11.00 -11.44
N ILE A 156 6.26 -11.54 -10.27
CA ILE A 156 5.72 -11.11 -8.98
C ILE A 156 6.65 -10.08 -8.35
N VAL A 157 6.14 -8.87 -8.14
CA VAL A 157 6.75 -7.83 -7.29
C VAL A 157 6.39 -8.13 -5.83
N HIS A 158 7.26 -7.85 -4.86
CA HIS A 158 6.93 -7.98 -3.44
C HIS A 158 6.01 -6.83 -2.99
N GLY A 159 6.39 -5.61 -3.31
CA GLY A 159 5.64 -4.35 -3.13
C GLY A 159 5.64 -3.80 -1.70
N GLY A 160 5.90 -4.63 -0.69
CA GLY A 160 5.76 -4.28 0.74
C GLY A 160 7.04 -4.32 1.56
N ILE A 161 8.22 -4.26 0.94
CA ILE A 161 9.51 -4.42 1.63
C ILE A 161 9.73 -3.27 2.62
N GLN A 162 10.08 -3.64 3.85
CA GLN A 162 10.35 -2.76 4.98
C GLN A 162 11.07 -3.59 6.06
N PRO A 163 11.66 -3.00 7.12
CA PRO A 163 12.31 -3.75 8.19
C PRO A 163 11.41 -4.80 8.89
N ALA A 164 10.09 -4.64 8.88
CA ALA A 164 9.16 -5.63 9.41
C ALA A 164 8.93 -6.86 8.50
N ALA A 165 9.22 -6.73 7.21
CA ALA A 165 9.07 -7.77 6.20
C ALA A 165 10.34 -8.65 6.02
N ILE A 166 11.42 -8.34 6.73
CA ILE A 166 12.65 -9.15 6.78
C ILE A 166 12.78 -9.73 8.18
N VAL A 167 12.87 -11.06 8.29
CA VAL A 167 13.00 -11.80 9.55
C VAL A 167 14.27 -12.64 9.53
N LEU A 168 15.15 -12.46 10.51
CA LEU A 168 16.24 -13.39 10.77
C LEU A 168 15.69 -14.59 11.55
N ASN A 169 15.91 -15.82 11.08
CA ASN A 169 15.45 -17.03 11.75
C ASN A 169 16.34 -17.39 12.98
N GLN A 170 16.23 -18.61 13.52
CA GLN A 170 17.00 -19.01 14.71
C GLN A 170 18.48 -19.28 14.38
N GLU A 171 18.76 -19.51 13.10
CA GLU A 171 20.06 -19.81 12.50
C GLU A 171 20.77 -18.53 11.99
N GLY A 172 20.10 -17.37 12.02
CA GLY A 172 20.59 -16.08 11.52
C GLY A 172 20.27 -15.79 10.04
N GLU A 173 19.66 -16.73 9.34
CA GLU A 173 19.31 -16.61 7.92
C GLU A 173 18.15 -15.61 7.71
N PRO A 174 18.27 -14.66 6.77
CA PRO A 174 17.21 -13.71 6.45
C PRO A 174 16.11 -14.35 5.58
N LEU A 175 14.86 -14.07 5.95
CA LEU A 175 13.65 -14.49 5.27
C LEU A 175 12.80 -13.26 4.89
N LEU A 176 12.44 -13.11 3.62
CA LEU A 176 11.47 -12.13 3.14
C LEU A 176 10.04 -12.66 3.35
N ILE A 177 9.15 -11.84 3.93
CA ILE A 177 7.79 -12.20 4.35
C ILE A 177 6.75 -11.10 4.03
N ASP A 178 5.47 -11.44 4.15
CA ASP A 178 4.32 -10.51 4.16
C ASP A 178 4.19 -9.61 2.89
N PHE A 179 4.12 -10.28 1.72
CA PHE A 179 3.86 -9.69 0.38
C PHE A 179 2.70 -8.67 0.35
N ALA A 180 2.78 -7.72 -0.60
CA ALA A 180 1.80 -6.63 -0.76
C ALA A 180 1.26 -6.40 -2.18
N ALA A 181 1.92 -6.87 -3.24
CA ALA A 181 1.62 -6.42 -4.61
C ALA A 181 0.14 -6.52 -5.04
N ALA A 182 -0.57 -7.61 -4.73
CA ALA A 182 -2.02 -7.70 -4.99
C ALA A 182 -2.80 -6.57 -4.31
N ARG A 183 -2.52 -6.30 -3.02
CA ARG A 183 -3.14 -5.18 -2.27
C ARG A 183 -2.86 -3.83 -2.93
N LEU A 184 -1.67 -3.64 -3.50
CA LEU A 184 -1.31 -2.40 -4.18
C LEU A 184 -1.97 -2.25 -5.55
N ALA A 185 -2.08 -3.33 -6.34
CA ALA A 185 -2.84 -3.33 -7.59
C ALA A 185 -4.33 -3.01 -7.35
N ILE A 186 -4.89 -3.56 -6.27
CA ILE A 186 -6.24 -3.25 -5.78
C ILE A 186 -6.35 -1.76 -5.37
N ALA A 187 -5.45 -1.29 -4.52
CA ALA A 187 -5.46 0.06 -3.99
C ALA A 187 -5.31 1.11 -5.09
N ALA A 188 -4.49 0.85 -6.11
CA ALA A 188 -4.34 1.69 -7.29
C ALA A 188 -5.64 1.79 -8.08
N ARG A 189 -6.25 0.65 -8.43
CA ARG A 189 -7.53 0.59 -9.15
C ARG A 189 -8.65 1.32 -8.40
N ALA A 190 -8.69 1.20 -7.07
CA ALA A 190 -9.70 1.85 -6.23
C ALA A 190 -9.38 3.32 -5.87
N ALA A 191 -8.21 3.86 -6.25
CA ALA A 191 -7.66 5.14 -5.79
C ALA A 191 -7.55 5.28 -4.25
N LEU A 192 -7.35 4.14 -3.55
CA LEU A 192 -7.25 3.99 -2.09
C LEU A 192 -5.79 3.89 -1.58
N LEU A 193 -4.82 4.32 -2.38
CA LEU A 193 -3.36 4.17 -2.16
C LEU A 193 -2.78 4.75 -0.86
N ALA A 194 -3.54 5.54 -0.09
CA ALA A 194 -2.98 6.38 0.98
C ALA A 194 -2.62 5.67 2.29
N ASP A 195 -3.40 4.68 2.74
CA ASP A 195 -3.33 4.15 4.12
C ASP A 195 -2.55 2.82 4.27
N GLU A 196 -2.21 2.13 3.17
CA GLU A 196 -1.48 0.83 3.22
C GLU A 196 0.01 0.90 2.84
N LEU A 197 0.47 1.98 2.21
CA LEU A 197 1.86 2.10 1.77
C LEU A 197 2.80 2.36 2.95
N ALA A 198 3.89 1.60 3.01
CA ALA A 198 4.88 1.70 4.09
C ALA A 198 5.58 3.07 4.04
N ALA A 199 5.26 3.93 5.01
CA ALA A 199 5.74 5.31 5.06
C ALA A 199 7.27 5.40 4.95
N GLY A 200 7.75 6.03 3.87
CA GLY A 200 9.18 6.18 3.56
C GLY A 200 9.79 5.06 2.71
N TYR A 201 9.24 3.85 2.75
CA TYR A 201 9.76 2.69 2.01
C TYR A 201 9.10 2.54 0.63
N ALA A 202 7.86 2.99 0.47
CA ALA A 202 7.15 3.00 -0.80
C ALA A 202 7.67 4.10 -1.76
N PRO A 203 8.16 3.76 -2.97
CA PRO A 203 8.50 4.75 -4.01
C PRO A 203 7.27 5.33 -4.70
N VAL A 204 7.45 6.45 -5.40
CA VAL A 204 6.34 7.25 -5.96
C VAL A 204 5.47 6.56 -7.01
N GLU A 205 5.99 5.59 -7.78
CA GLU A 205 5.16 4.88 -8.75
C GLU A 205 4.00 4.11 -8.07
N GLN A 206 4.21 3.63 -6.84
CA GLN A 206 3.15 2.98 -6.05
C GLN A 206 2.01 3.95 -5.66
N TYR A 207 2.26 5.26 -5.68
CA TYR A 207 1.25 6.30 -5.41
C TYR A 207 0.63 6.88 -6.70
N GLU A 208 1.26 6.71 -7.86
CA GLU A 208 0.90 7.39 -9.12
C GLU A 208 0.32 6.45 -10.19
N SER A 209 0.89 5.26 -10.41
CA SER A 209 0.35 4.26 -11.34
C SER A 209 0.94 2.87 -11.11
N ALA A 210 0.06 1.89 -10.90
CA ALA A 210 0.44 0.48 -10.81
C ALA A 210 1.07 -0.08 -12.11
N GLU A 211 0.83 0.54 -13.27
CA GLU A 211 1.43 0.12 -14.55
C GLU A 211 2.93 0.40 -14.62
N LYS A 212 3.47 1.26 -13.74
CA LYS A 212 4.90 1.53 -13.59
C LYS A 212 5.58 0.69 -12.50
N ALA A 213 4.83 -0.10 -11.73
CA ALA A 213 5.41 -0.92 -10.67
C ALA A 213 6.13 -2.16 -11.25
N GLY A 214 7.34 -2.44 -10.78
CA GLY A 214 8.18 -3.51 -11.32
C GLY A 214 9.37 -3.84 -10.42
N PRO A 215 10.40 -4.57 -10.91
CA PRO A 215 11.57 -4.94 -10.11
C PRO A 215 12.22 -3.79 -9.35
N ALA A 216 12.36 -2.61 -9.97
CA ALA A 216 12.98 -1.44 -9.35
C ALA A 216 12.14 -0.80 -8.22
N THR A 217 10.85 -1.13 -8.14
CA THR A 217 9.98 -0.76 -7.01
C THR A 217 10.42 -1.47 -5.74
N ASP A 218 10.73 -2.77 -5.83
CA ASP A 218 11.26 -3.55 -4.71
C ASP A 218 12.67 -3.11 -4.33
N PHE A 219 13.53 -2.80 -5.32
CA PHE A 219 14.89 -2.35 -5.02
C PHE A 219 14.91 -1.00 -4.30
N TYR A 220 13.99 -0.07 -4.58
CA TYR A 220 13.84 1.16 -3.77
C TYR A 220 13.47 0.85 -2.32
N ALA A 221 12.45 0.01 -2.11
CA ALA A 221 11.97 -0.33 -0.77
C ALA A 221 13.02 -1.11 0.05
N LEU A 222 13.81 -1.96 -0.61
CA LEU A 222 14.99 -2.60 -0.03
C LEU A 222 16.11 -1.57 0.26
N GLY A 223 16.35 -0.61 -0.63
CA GLY A 223 17.32 0.47 -0.43
C GLY A 223 16.96 1.36 0.77
N ALA A 224 15.69 1.71 0.92
CA ALA A 224 15.15 2.43 2.09
C ALA A 224 15.27 1.61 3.39
N THR A 225 15.09 0.29 3.29
CA THR A 225 15.32 -0.65 4.40
C THR A 225 16.80 -0.68 4.81
N MET A 226 17.73 -0.74 3.86
CA MET A 226 19.17 -0.70 4.14
C MET A 226 19.63 0.66 4.68
N TYR A 227 19.10 1.77 4.14
CA TYR A 227 19.34 3.13 4.67
C TYR A 227 18.96 3.22 6.15
N TYR A 228 17.77 2.73 6.53
CA TYR A 228 17.34 2.73 7.93
C TYR A 228 18.29 1.91 8.83
N CYS A 229 18.81 0.78 8.35
CA CYS A 229 19.78 -0.03 9.11
C CYS A 229 21.18 0.59 9.21
N ILE A 230 21.53 1.54 8.31
CA ILE A 230 22.78 2.30 8.34
C ILE A 230 22.69 3.52 9.25
N THR A 231 21.54 4.22 9.23
CA THR A 231 21.38 5.54 9.87
C THR A 231 20.55 5.53 11.16
N HIS A 232 19.75 4.49 11.38
CA HIS A 232 18.61 4.45 12.32
C HIS A 232 17.56 5.57 12.09
N GLN A 233 17.63 6.31 10.98
CA GLN A 233 16.67 7.36 10.62
C GLN A 233 15.58 6.81 9.71
N GLN A 234 14.31 7.11 10.01
CA GLN A 234 13.19 6.67 9.17
C GLN A 234 13.28 7.32 7.78
N PRO A 235 13.15 6.54 6.69
CA PRO A 235 13.15 7.05 5.32
C PRO A 235 12.14 8.18 5.09
N VAL A 236 12.52 9.18 4.30
CA VAL A 236 11.63 10.29 3.93
C VAL A 236 10.59 9.80 2.91
N VAL A 237 9.31 10.10 3.15
CA VAL A 237 8.21 9.75 2.24
C VAL A 237 8.52 10.21 0.82
N ALA A 238 8.45 9.30 -0.16
CA ALA A 238 8.97 9.53 -1.51
C ALA A 238 8.36 10.75 -2.22
N GLN A 239 7.09 11.08 -1.92
CA GLN A 239 6.43 12.31 -2.39
C GLN A 239 7.10 13.57 -1.83
N SER A 240 7.34 13.62 -0.51
CA SER A 240 8.04 14.73 0.14
C SER A 240 9.49 14.83 -0.33
N ARG A 241 10.19 13.70 -0.48
CA ARG A 241 11.57 13.66 -1.03
C ARG A 241 11.63 14.23 -2.45
N ARG A 242 10.66 13.92 -3.32
CA ARG A 242 10.56 14.54 -4.66
C ARG A 242 10.27 16.04 -4.62
N MET A 243 9.49 16.54 -3.67
CA MET A 243 9.29 17.99 -3.49
C MET A 243 10.59 18.71 -3.10
N ILE A 244 11.34 18.15 -2.14
CA ILE A 244 12.66 18.67 -1.70
C ILE A 244 13.64 18.73 -2.89
N LEU A 245 13.78 17.62 -3.63
CA LEU A 245 14.64 17.55 -4.81
C LEU A 245 14.19 18.51 -5.93
N SER A 246 12.90 18.71 -6.12
CA SER A 246 12.35 19.65 -7.11
C SER A 246 12.59 21.13 -6.74
N ALA A 247 12.85 21.44 -5.47
CA ALA A 247 13.28 22.76 -5.01
C ALA A 247 14.81 22.98 -5.18
N GLY A 248 15.57 21.97 -5.62
CA GLY A 248 17.02 22.02 -5.72
C GLY A 248 17.76 21.82 -4.39
N GLU A 249 17.05 21.37 -3.35
CA GLU A 249 17.66 21.04 -2.06
C GLU A 249 18.43 19.69 -2.13
N PRO A 250 19.45 19.47 -1.27
CA PRO A 250 20.16 18.21 -1.19
C PRO A 250 19.24 17.03 -0.86
N ASP A 251 19.53 15.85 -1.42
CA ASP A 251 18.77 14.63 -1.15
C ASP A 251 18.89 14.22 0.34
N PRO A 252 17.78 14.23 1.13
CA PRO A 252 17.83 13.89 2.54
C PRO A 252 18.13 12.41 2.82
N MET A 253 18.14 11.55 1.79
CA MET A 253 18.47 10.13 1.90
C MET A 253 19.80 9.74 1.26
N ALA A 254 20.60 10.68 0.76
CA ALA A 254 21.91 10.37 0.19
C ALA A 254 22.93 9.93 1.26
N LEU A 255 23.54 8.76 1.06
CA LEU A 255 24.63 8.26 1.92
C LEU A 255 26.00 8.74 1.40
N PRO A 256 26.90 9.27 2.26
CA PRO A 256 28.16 9.88 1.84
C PRO A 256 29.23 8.84 1.46
N ALA A 257 29.18 8.35 0.23
CA ALA A 257 30.00 7.21 -0.24
C ALA A 257 31.49 7.49 -0.48
N GLU A 258 31.93 8.75 -0.55
CA GLU A 258 33.33 9.14 -0.80
C GLU A 258 34.07 9.65 0.45
N SER A 259 33.45 9.57 1.64
CA SER A 259 34.06 10.03 2.89
C SER A 259 34.85 8.89 3.54
N GLY A 260 36.19 9.00 3.55
CA GLY A 260 37.13 7.96 4.02
C GLY A 260 37.10 7.61 5.52
N SER A 261 36.02 7.93 6.22
CA SER A 261 35.80 7.68 7.65
C SER A 261 34.45 6.97 7.92
N THR A 262 33.80 6.41 6.90
CA THR A 262 32.52 5.68 7.05
C THR A 262 32.71 4.26 7.60
N ARG A 263 31.74 3.79 8.39
CA ARG A 263 31.64 2.40 8.90
C ARG A 263 31.44 1.36 7.78
N TYR A 264 31.01 1.80 6.61
CA TYR A 264 30.58 0.96 5.48
C TYR A 264 31.30 1.35 4.20
N SER A 265 31.62 0.35 3.37
CA SER A 265 32.40 0.49 2.13
C SER A 265 31.69 1.33 1.07
N ALA A 266 32.49 2.04 0.26
CA ALA A 266 31.99 2.91 -0.80
C ALA A 266 31.09 2.17 -1.81
N GLU A 267 31.37 0.90 -2.09
CA GLU A 267 30.58 0.05 -2.99
C GLU A 267 29.17 -0.21 -2.42
N LEU A 268 29.05 -0.47 -1.12
CA LEU A 268 27.75 -0.69 -0.47
C LEU A 268 26.92 0.59 -0.45
N LEU A 269 27.55 1.72 -0.10
CA LEU A 269 26.88 3.02 -0.08
C LEU A 269 26.46 3.46 -1.49
N LYS A 270 27.28 3.18 -2.52
CA LYS A 270 26.93 3.40 -3.94
C LYS A 270 25.77 2.51 -4.39
N ALA A 271 25.77 1.22 -4.03
CA ALA A 271 24.66 0.32 -4.35
C ALA A 271 23.34 0.79 -3.72
N ILE A 272 23.34 1.17 -2.45
CA ILE A 272 22.14 1.65 -1.74
C ILE A 272 21.66 3.00 -2.31
N ASN A 273 22.58 3.94 -2.60
CA ASN A 273 22.24 5.21 -3.27
C ASN A 273 21.65 5.00 -4.68
N TRP A 274 22.11 3.99 -5.42
CA TRP A 274 21.56 3.66 -6.74
C TRP A 274 20.18 3.01 -6.64
N MET A 275 19.99 2.09 -5.69
CA MET A 275 18.68 1.52 -5.36
C MET A 275 17.67 2.60 -4.92
N LEU A 276 18.15 3.66 -4.24
CA LEU A 276 17.34 4.77 -3.75
C LEU A 276 17.04 5.89 -4.77
N GLN A 277 17.44 5.77 -6.04
CA GLN A 277 17.15 6.84 -7.03
C GLN A 277 15.63 7.11 -7.11
N PRO A 278 15.18 8.39 -7.16
CA PRO A 278 13.74 8.69 -7.08
C PRO A 278 12.98 8.17 -8.30
N GLU A 279 13.50 8.40 -9.50
CA GLU A 279 12.91 7.93 -10.75
C GLU A 279 13.07 6.41 -10.89
N TYR A 280 12.05 5.75 -11.46
CA TYR A 280 12.07 4.30 -11.68
C TYR A 280 13.20 3.87 -12.62
N ASP A 281 13.40 4.59 -13.72
CA ASP A 281 14.34 4.25 -14.78
C ASP A 281 15.81 4.55 -14.44
N HIS A 282 16.06 5.30 -13.35
CA HIS A 282 17.41 5.59 -12.84
C HIS A 282 17.90 4.52 -11.85
N ARG A 283 17.01 3.66 -11.33
CA ARG A 283 17.33 2.55 -10.43
C ARG A 283 17.85 1.32 -11.19
N PRO A 284 18.50 0.35 -10.50
CA PRO A 284 18.77 -0.97 -11.07
C PRO A 284 17.49 -1.64 -11.57
N GLN A 285 17.55 -2.35 -12.69
CA GLN A 285 16.40 -3.05 -13.26
C GLN A 285 16.41 -4.57 -12.99
N SER A 286 17.52 -5.10 -12.48
CA SER A 286 17.64 -6.48 -12.03
C SER A 286 18.50 -6.62 -10.76
N ALA A 287 18.24 -7.67 -9.98
CA ALA A 287 19.07 -8.00 -8.81
C ALA A 287 20.53 -8.27 -9.22
N SER A 288 20.74 -8.87 -10.39
CA SER A 288 22.06 -9.14 -10.97
C SER A 288 22.93 -7.91 -11.19
N GLU A 289 22.34 -6.75 -11.50
CA GLU A 289 23.09 -5.48 -11.60
C GLU A 289 23.66 -5.06 -10.23
N ILE A 290 22.85 -5.16 -9.18
CA ILE A 290 23.23 -4.81 -7.81
C ILE A 290 24.29 -5.78 -7.28
N LEU A 291 24.09 -7.09 -7.49
CA LEU A 291 25.05 -8.12 -7.12
C LEU A 291 26.40 -7.93 -7.85
N THR A 292 26.40 -7.54 -9.13
CA THR A 292 27.63 -7.26 -9.88
C THR A 292 28.43 -6.07 -9.30
N LEU A 293 27.73 -5.07 -8.74
CA LEU A 293 28.37 -3.94 -8.05
C LEU A 293 28.91 -4.32 -6.65
N LEU A 294 28.25 -5.26 -5.97
CA LEU A 294 28.68 -5.79 -4.66
C LEU A 294 29.81 -6.83 -4.76
N GLU A 295 29.96 -7.51 -5.91
CA GLU A 295 30.98 -8.54 -6.17
C GLU A 295 32.03 -8.13 -7.24
N PRO A 296 32.93 -7.17 -6.96
CA PRO A 296 33.93 -6.69 -7.93
C PRO A 296 34.90 -7.78 -8.43
N GLN A 297 34.97 -8.94 -7.76
CA GLN A 297 35.80 -10.08 -8.18
C GLN A 297 35.26 -10.79 -9.44
N HIS A 298 33.95 -10.75 -9.70
CA HIS A 298 33.35 -11.42 -10.87
C HIS A 298 33.39 -10.57 -12.14
N ALA A 299 33.31 -9.24 -12.02
CA ALA A 299 33.37 -8.29 -13.14
C ALA A 299 34.63 -8.48 -14.02
N SER A 300 35.80 -8.70 -13.40
CA SER A 300 37.07 -8.92 -14.11
C SER A 300 37.08 -10.18 -15.00
N LYS A 301 36.35 -11.24 -14.61
CA LYS A 301 36.20 -12.45 -15.43
C LYS A 301 35.22 -12.24 -16.59
N GLN A 302 34.05 -11.66 -16.34
CA GLN A 302 33.06 -11.44 -17.40
C GLN A 302 33.53 -10.41 -18.43
N ALA A 303 34.20 -9.32 -18.02
CA ALA A 303 34.78 -8.35 -18.94
C ALA A 303 35.76 -9.02 -19.92
N LYS A 304 36.70 -9.83 -19.41
CA LYS A 304 37.63 -10.61 -20.27
C LYS A 304 36.91 -11.57 -21.22
N LEU A 305 35.85 -12.24 -20.77
CA LEU A 305 35.04 -13.12 -21.63
C LEU A 305 34.33 -12.35 -22.75
N LEU A 306 33.73 -11.19 -22.44
CA LEU A 306 33.04 -10.34 -23.42
C LEU A 306 34.02 -9.75 -24.45
N THR A 307 35.16 -9.21 -24.01
CA THR A 307 36.22 -8.73 -24.92
C THR A 307 36.76 -9.85 -25.81
N SER A 308 36.94 -11.07 -25.27
CA SER A 308 37.38 -12.22 -26.07
C SER A 308 36.37 -12.62 -27.16
N ARG A 309 35.05 -12.50 -26.88
CA ARG A 309 34.00 -12.73 -27.88
C ARG A 309 33.95 -11.65 -28.95
N GLN A 310 34.10 -10.37 -28.60
CA GLN A 310 34.12 -9.27 -29.59
C GLN A 310 35.35 -9.34 -30.50
N ALA A 311 36.53 -9.61 -29.94
CA ALA A 311 37.76 -9.80 -30.71
C ALA A 311 37.66 -10.95 -31.73
N ALA A 312 36.97 -12.04 -31.38
CA ALA A 312 36.71 -13.16 -32.29
C ALA A 312 35.70 -12.83 -33.41
N THR A 313 34.82 -11.83 -33.24
CA THR A 313 33.87 -11.41 -34.27
C THR A 313 34.42 -10.37 -35.25
N ASP A 314 35.29 -9.45 -34.81
CA ASP A 314 35.84 -8.42 -35.71
C ASP A 314 36.89 -8.95 -36.69
N THR A 315 37.62 -10.01 -36.33
CA THR A 315 38.56 -10.69 -37.25
C THR A 315 37.85 -11.35 -38.45
N ALA A 316 36.54 -11.58 -38.38
CA ALA A 316 35.78 -12.24 -39.44
C ALA A 316 35.21 -11.27 -40.51
N LYS A 317 35.40 -9.95 -40.37
CA LYS A 317 34.64 -8.94 -41.16
C LYS A 317 35.46 -7.98 -42.01
N ARG A 318 36.69 -8.34 -42.44
CA ARG A 318 37.53 -7.48 -43.29
C ARG A 318 38.23 -8.16 -44.47
N ASN A 319 37.45 -8.69 -45.42
CA ASN A 319 37.83 -8.64 -46.84
C ASN A 319 36.63 -8.90 -47.77
N LYS A 320 36.47 -8.08 -48.82
CA LYS A 320 35.55 -8.31 -49.96
C LYS A 320 36.08 -7.64 -51.24
N ASN A 321 36.70 -8.44 -52.11
CA ASN A 321 36.72 -8.15 -53.54
C ASN A 321 35.59 -8.97 -54.21
N PRO A 322 34.82 -8.41 -55.15
CA PRO A 322 33.67 -9.09 -55.75
C PRO A 322 34.05 -9.86 -57.02
N LEU A 323 33.67 -11.14 -57.12
CA LEU A 323 33.61 -11.85 -58.40
C LEU A 323 32.64 -13.05 -58.34
N TRP A 324 32.13 -13.43 -59.52
CA TRP A 324 31.27 -14.59 -59.82
C TRP A 324 29.79 -14.53 -59.38
N ILE A 325 28.96 -14.27 -60.40
CA ILE A 325 27.52 -14.54 -60.46
C ILE A 325 27.32 -16.04 -60.77
N GLY A 326 26.28 -16.67 -60.21
CA GLY A 326 25.69 -17.89 -60.78
C GLY A 326 25.43 -19.06 -59.82
N ALA A 327 24.31 -19.03 -59.09
CA ALA A 327 23.79 -20.21 -58.36
C ALA A 327 22.27 -20.19 -58.07
N THR A 328 21.50 -19.21 -58.56
CA THR A 328 20.09 -18.99 -58.17
C THR A 328 19.05 -19.90 -58.84
N ALA A 329 19.48 -20.91 -59.61
CA ALA A 329 18.59 -21.85 -60.30
C ALA A 329 18.34 -23.18 -59.56
N GLY A 330 19.16 -23.53 -58.55
CA GLY A 330 19.16 -24.89 -57.97
C GLY A 330 18.07 -25.19 -56.93
N ILE A 331 17.63 -24.19 -56.15
CA ILE A 331 16.86 -24.45 -54.92
C ILE A 331 15.35 -24.57 -55.18
N VAL A 332 14.81 -23.86 -56.19
CA VAL A 332 13.38 -23.92 -56.54
C VAL A 332 12.96 -25.31 -57.05
N ALA A 333 13.88 -26.04 -57.70
CA ALA A 333 13.63 -27.38 -58.21
C ALA A 333 13.41 -28.43 -57.10
N LEU A 334 14.07 -28.28 -55.94
CA LEU A 334 13.98 -29.26 -54.84
C LEU A 334 12.67 -29.16 -54.06
N VAL A 335 12.07 -27.97 -53.95
CA VAL A 335 10.78 -27.79 -53.26
C VAL A 335 9.62 -28.37 -54.09
N ALA A 336 9.68 -28.26 -55.42
CA ALA A 336 8.68 -28.82 -56.32
C ALA A 336 8.63 -30.37 -56.28
N ALA A 337 9.78 -31.04 -56.12
CA ALA A 337 9.84 -32.50 -56.06
C ALA A 337 9.24 -33.08 -54.76
N ALA A 338 9.44 -32.40 -53.62
CA ALA A 338 8.98 -32.87 -52.32
C ALA A 338 7.44 -32.87 -52.18
N LEU A 339 6.75 -31.96 -52.89
CA LEU A 339 5.29 -31.81 -52.80
C LEU A 339 4.49 -32.74 -53.72
N TRP A 340 5.14 -33.52 -54.60
CA TRP A 340 4.45 -34.42 -55.52
C TRP A 340 4.31 -35.87 -54.99
N PHE A 341 5.05 -36.23 -53.94
CA PHE A 341 5.24 -37.63 -53.54
C PHE A 341 4.47 -38.11 -52.30
N ASN A 342 3.54 -37.32 -51.75
CA ASN A 342 2.80 -37.70 -50.54
C ASN A 342 1.31 -37.37 -50.60
N GLU A 343 0.53 -38.11 -51.39
CA GLU A 343 -0.94 -38.13 -51.25
C GLU A 343 -1.55 -39.47 -51.71
N LYS A 344 -2.56 -39.95 -50.95
CA LYS A 344 -3.43 -41.15 -51.18
C LYS A 344 -2.79 -42.51 -50.84
N LYS A 345 -3.46 -43.50 -50.21
CA LYS A 345 -4.85 -43.66 -49.65
C LYS A 345 -4.88 -45.01 -48.83
N PRO A 346 -6.00 -45.48 -48.21
CA PRO A 346 -6.71 -44.98 -47.00
C PRO A 346 -7.12 -46.13 -46.00
N ALA A 347 -8.16 -45.87 -45.17
CA ALA A 347 -8.99 -46.83 -44.41
C ALA A 347 -8.39 -47.40 -43.09
N GLU A 348 -9.18 -47.82 -42.08
CA GLU A 348 -10.66 -47.96 -41.98
C GLU A 348 -11.23 -47.56 -40.58
N ILE A 349 -12.53 -47.73 -40.33
CA ILE A 349 -13.31 -47.17 -39.19
C ILE A 349 -14.16 -48.26 -38.50
N SER A 350 -14.34 -48.20 -37.17
CA SER A 350 -15.48 -48.83 -36.47
C SER A 350 -15.76 -48.19 -35.09
N ASP A 351 -17.03 -47.93 -34.78
CA ASP A 351 -17.52 -47.33 -33.52
C ASP A 351 -18.19 -48.34 -32.55
N ASP A 352 -18.48 -47.86 -31.33
CA ASP A 352 -19.58 -48.27 -30.43
C ASP A 352 -19.39 -49.55 -29.53
N PRO A 353 -20.28 -49.89 -28.54
CA PRO A 353 -19.89 -49.73 -27.13
C PRO A 353 -20.32 -50.86 -26.14
N SER A 354 -20.19 -50.60 -24.82
CA SER A 354 -20.86 -51.25 -23.64
C SER A 354 -20.02 -52.20 -22.75
N GLY A 355 -20.38 -52.25 -21.45
CA GLY A 355 -19.79 -53.12 -20.41
C GLY A 355 -18.86 -52.36 -19.45
N THR A 356 -19.19 -51.93 -18.22
CA THR A 356 -20.07 -52.43 -17.12
C THR A 356 -19.44 -53.49 -16.20
N VAL A 357 -18.63 -53.04 -15.21
CA VAL A 357 -18.50 -53.59 -13.83
C VAL A 357 -18.02 -52.44 -12.92
N ILE A 358 -18.90 -51.74 -12.18
CA ILE A 358 -19.23 -51.95 -10.75
C ILE A 358 -18.03 -51.90 -9.78
N ALA A 359 -17.90 -50.79 -9.04
CA ALA A 359 -17.52 -50.76 -7.61
C ALA A 359 -17.74 -49.35 -6.98
N GLN A 360 -18.87 -49.16 -6.31
CA GLN A 360 -19.00 -48.20 -5.20
C GLN A 360 -18.93 -48.98 -3.88
N PRO A 361 -18.63 -48.30 -2.76
CA PRO A 361 -19.59 -48.42 -1.66
C PRO A 361 -19.90 -47.08 -0.98
N SER A 362 -21.17 -46.87 -0.67
CA SER A 362 -21.61 -45.82 0.26
C SER A 362 -22.69 -46.38 1.19
N LEU A 363 -22.43 -46.25 2.50
CA LEU A 363 -23.39 -46.20 3.63
C LEU A 363 -24.51 -47.26 3.71
N GLN A 364 -24.59 -47.98 4.84
CA GLN A 364 -25.56 -47.66 5.90
C GLN A 364 -25.28 -48.44 7.22
N PRO A 365 -25.88 -48.05 8.36
CA PRO A 365 -25.39 -48.44 9.69
C PRO A 365 -26.01 -49.73 10.24
N SER A 366 -25.37 -50.28 11.28
CA SER A 366 -25.96 -51.27 12.18
C SER A 366 -25.74 -50.85 13.64
N SER A 367 -26.74 -51.07 14.50
CA SER A 367 -26.73 -50.68 15.90
C SER A 367 -26.71 -51.90 16.83
N ALA A 368 -25.80 -51.90 17.80
CA ALA A 368 -25.73 -52.91 18.85
C ALA A 368 -25.45 -52.24 20.20
N LYS A 369 -26.13 -52.69 21.26
CA LYS A 369 -25.99 -52.16 22.63
C LYS A 369 -25.13 -53.11 23.47
N SER A 370 -24.18 -52.56 24.22
CA SER A 370 -23.85 -52.86 25.64
C SER A 370 -22.67 -51.95 26.03
N ALA A 371 -22.68 -51.14 27.10
CA ALA A 371 -23.07 -51.34 28.50
C ALA A 371 -21.98 -52.07 29.34
N VAL A 372 -21.91 -51.73 30.63
CA VAL A 372 -20.82 -52.00 31.60
C VAL A 372 -19.63 -51.02 31.46
N THR A 373 -18.97 -50.46 32.50
CA THR A 373 -19.41 -49.83 33.79
C THR A 373 -18.14 -49.60 34.65
N VAL A 374 -17.84 -48.33 35.02
CA VAL A 374 -17.16 -47.87 36.28
C VAL A 374 -15.72 -48.42 36.54
N GLU A 375 -14.76 -47.78 37.23
CA GLU A 375 -14.66 -46.59 38.12
C GLU A 375 -13.38 -45.75 37.72
N PRO A 376 -13.12 -44.55 38.27
CA PRO A 376 -11.92 -43.75 37.96
C PRO A 376 -10.82 -43.85 39.03
N GLU A 377 -9.60 -43.39 38.69
CA GLU A 377 -8.57 -43.03 39.67
C GLU A 377 -8.29 -41.51 39.62
N THR A 378 -7.95 -40.93 40.78
CA THR A 378 -7.84 -39.48 41.00
C THR A 378 -6.62 -39.11 41.84
N GLU A 379 -5.72 -38.29 41.29
CA GLU A 379 -4.78 -37.41 42.00
C GLU A 379 -4.65 -36.13 41.15
N ALA A 380 -4.94 -34.89 41.56
CA ALA A 380 -5.08 -34.23 42.87
C ALA A 380 -3.77 -33.74 43.51
N ASP A 381 -3.25 -32.60 43.00
CA ASP A 381 -2.64 -31.51 43.79
C ASP A 381 -2.14 -30.36 42.87
N GLN A 382 -1.95 -29.11 43.33
CA GLN A 382 -2.73 -28.34 44.32
C GLN A 382 -2.55 -26.84 44.03
N SER A 383 -3.42 -25.98 44.58
CA SER A 383 -3.33 -24.53 44.40
C SER A 383 -2.40 -23.86 45.41
N VAL A 384 -1.56 -22.91 44.96
CA VAL A 384 -1.02 -21.86 45.84
C VAL A 384 -1.24 -20.49 45.19
N ALA A 385 -1.96 -19.62 45.89
CA ALA A 385 -2.09 -18.21 45.56
C ALA A 385 -1.78 -17.38 46.81
N GLY A 386 -1.06 -16.27 46.62
CA GLY A 386 -0.63 -15.35 47.67
C GLY A 386 0.79 -14.83 47.42
N ALA A 387 1.16 -13.64 47.86
CA ALA A 387 0.35 -12.52 48.34
C ALA A 387 1.18 -11.25 48.13
N VAL A 388 0.59 -10.16 47.65
CA VAL A 388 1.31 -8.89 47.50
C VAL A 388 1.10 -8.04 48.75
N THR A 389 2.17 -7.82 49.51
CA THR A 389 2.19 -6.95 50.69
C THR A 389 2.87 -5.63 50.37
N GLU A 390 2.21 -4.52 50.69
CA GLU A 390 2.82 -3.18 50.71
C GLU A 390 3.75 -3.01 51.93
N SER A 391 4.90 -2.36 51.74
CA SER A 391 5.49 -1.48 52.77
C SER A 391 6.65 -0.63 52.21
N ASP A 392 6.65 0.66 52.52
CA ASP A 392 7.62 1.67 52.09
C ASP A 392 9.08 1.43 52.50
N LYS A 393 10.03 2.06 51.79
CA LYS A 393 10.74 3.25 52.35
C LYS A 393 11.67 4.02 51.40
N ALA A 394 11.67 5.35 51.62
CA ALA A 394 12.72 6.37 51.37
C ALA A 394 13.38 6.46 49.97
N SER A 395 13.42 7.58 49.24
CA SER A 395 13.40 9.03 49.54
C SER A 395 14.75 9.68 49.94
N SER A 396 15.36 10.35 48.95
CA SER A 396 16.17 11.57 49.03
C SER A 396 16.28 12.13 47.60
N SER A 397 15.72 13.30 47.26
CA SER A 397 16.29 14.66 47.46
C SER A 397 17.58 14.88 46.64
N GLU A 398 17.77 15.94 45.83
CA GLU A 398 16.97 17.15 45.50
C GLU A 398 17.57 17.79 44.19
N ARG A 399 17.22 18.96 43.61
CA ARG A 399 16.49 20.17 44.05
C ARG A 399 15.93 21.02 42.85
N ILE A 400 14.98 21.91 43.17
CA ILE A 400 14.60 23.26 42.61
C ILE A 400 15.50 23.79 41.45
N SER A 401 14.97 24.29 40.32
CA SER A 401 14.24 25.59 40.25
C SER A 401 13.17 25.75 39.16
N VAL A 402 12.21 26.65 39.44
CA VAL A 402 11.21 27.22 38.52
C VAL A 402 11.44 28.74 38.41
N VAL A 403 11.32 29.31 37.21
CA VAL A 403 11.02 30.74 36.97
C VAL A 403 10.11 30.82 35.73
N ASP A 404 9.05 31.61 35.80
CA ASP A 404 8.02 31.74 34.75
C ASP A 404 8.38 32.72 33.63
N GLN A 405 7.58 32.73 32.56
CA GLN A 405 7.70 33.67 31.44
C GLN A 405 6.78 34.89 31.60
N GLU A 406 7.36 36.08 31.60
CA GLU A 406 6.72 37.39 31.40
C GLU A 406 7.78 38.33 30.76
N THR A 407 7.48 39.29 29.89
CA THR A 407 6.22 39.82 29.33
C THR A 407 6.35 40.10 27.81
N MET A 408 5.23 40.38 27.13
CA MET A 408 5.21 41.16 25.87
C MET A 408 4.76 42.59 26.14
N SER A 409 5.47 43.58 25.57
CA SER A 409 5.10 45.00 25.43
C SER A 409 6.20 45.67 24.58
N GLU A 410 6.00 46.67 23.72
CA GLU A 410 4.86 47.25 22.98
C GLU A 410 5.47 48.23 21.94
N ALA A 411 4.71 48.62 20.90
CA ALA A 411 4.88 49.91 20.17
C ALA A 411 6.24 50.15 19.43
N GLU A 412 6.37 51.07 18.46
CA GLU A 412 5.41 51.70 17.53
C GLU A 412 6.16 52.30 16.32
N LYS A 413 5.42 52.55 15.22
CA LYS A 413 5.56 53.68 14.26
C LYS A 413 6.82 53.83 13.36
N GLN A 414 6.49 54.25 12.12
CA GLN A 414 7.24 55.15 11.22
C GLN A 414 8.55 54.65 10.56
N SER A 415 9.00 55.17 9.41
CA SER A 415 8.35 55.75 8.21
C SER A 415 9.44 56.16 7.21
N ALA A 416 9.14 56.17 5.90
CA ALA A 416 9.84 56.95 4.85
C ALA A 416 11.33 56.56 4.54
N GLU A 417 11.91 56.82 3.35
CA GLU A 417 11.40 57.26 2.04
C GLU A 417 12.44 56.99 0.91
N ARG A 418 11.95 56.78 -0.34
CA ARG A 418 12.55 57.19 -1.65
C ARG A 418 13.91 56.60 -2.08
N GLU A 419 14.30 56.55 -3.37
CA GLU A 419 13.67 56.78 -4.70
C GLU A 419 14.43 55.87 -5.74
N SER A 420 14.25 55.85 -7.07
CA SER A 420 13.63 56.77 -8.03
C SER A 420 12.99 56.07 -9.24
N THR A 421 12.47 56.88 -10.17
CA THR A 421 12.02 56.58 -11.55
C THR A 421 13.00 57.23 -12.57
N PRO A 422 12.78 57.31 -13.91
CA PRO A 422 11.65 56.93 -14.78
C PRO A 422 12.07 55.96 -15.93
N THR A 423 11.38 55.72 -17.06
CA THR A 423 10.24 56.34 -17.81
C THR A 423 9.44 55.19 -18.53
N ASN A 424 8.40 55.34 -19.36
CA ASN A 424 7.86 56.48 -20.13
C ASN A 424 6.31 56.38 -20.38
N SER A 425 5.80 57.30 -21.21
CA SER A 425 4.47 57.42 -21.84
C SER A 425 3.82 56.13 -22.39
N LEU A 426 2.52 55.84 -22.20
CA LEU A 426 1.29 56.61 -22.57
C LEU A 426 1.07 56.64 -24.11
N VAL A 427 0.00 56.12 -24.73
CA VAL A 427 -1.49 56.13 -24.51
C VAL A 427 -2.21 57.25 -25.27
N THR A 428 -3.18 56.88 -26.12
CA THR A 428 -4.39 57.65 -26.45
C THR A 428 -5.58 56.70 -26.73
N GLU A 429 -6.78 57.20 -26.46
CA GLU A 429 -8.11 56.57 -26.50
C GLU A 429 -9.09 57.65 -27.12
N PRO A 430 -10.45 57.56 -27.13
CA PRO A 430 -11.40 56.44 -27.09
C PRO A 430 -12.65 56.60 -28.03
N GLU A 431 -13.71 55.81 -27.78
CA GLU A 431 -15.16 56.19 -27.76
C GLU A 431 -16.04 56.34 -29.05
N SER A 432 -17.36 56.31 -28.80
CA SER A 432 -18.53 56.48 -29.71
C SER A 432 -18.86 55.36 -30.73
N GLY A 433 -20.12 55.00 -31.02
CA GLY A 433 -21.40 55.40 -30.40
C GLY A 433 -22.61 55.42 -31.37
N SER A 434 -23.83 55.10 -30.89
CA SER A 434 -25.16 55.30 -31.53
C SER A 434 -25.48 54.53 -32.85
N GLU A 435 -26.55 53.71 -32.92
CA GLU A 435 -27.92 54.01 -33.46
C GLU A 435 -28.12 53.60 -34.96
N GLN A 436 -29.31 53.30 -35.52
CA GLN A 436 -30.68 52.90 -35.07
C GLN A 436 -31.51 52.51 -36.35
N VAL A 437 -32.74 51.95 -36.21
CA VAL A 437 -33.82 51.84 -37.25
C VAL A 437 -33.64 50.79 -38.39
N ALA A 438 -34.66 50.13 -39.00
CA ALA A 438 -35.93 49.51 -38.52
C ALA A 438 -36.64 48.68 -39.65
N MET A 439 -37.70 47.95 -39.26
CA MET A 439 -38.91 47.55 -40.03
C MET A 439 -38.95 46.38 -41.05
N LEU A 440 -39.83 45.41 -40.72
CA LEU A 440 -40.91 44.79 -41.55
C LEU A 440 -40.59 44.05 -42.88
N ASP A 441 -41.38 43.09 -43.35
CA ASP A 441 -42.33 42.11 -42.75
C ASP A 441 -42.75 41.14 -43.87
N GLN A 442 -42.73 39.82 -43.62
CA GLN A 442 -43.59 38.88 -44.33
C GLN A 442 -43.64 37.51 -43.64
N SER A 443 -44.86 36.99 -43.46
CA SER A 443 -45.13 35.69 -42.85
C SER A 443 -45.70 34.70 -43.85
N ALA A 444 -45.10 33.51 -43.92
CA ALA A 444 -45.69 32.34 -44.56
C ALA A 444 -45.19 31.07 -43.83
N LYS A 445 -46.11 30.14 -43.56
CA LYS A 445 -45.80 28.81 -42.98
C LYS A 445 -45.41 27.86 -44.10
N LEU A 446 -44.51 26.90 -43.84
CA LEU A 446 -44.67 25.50 -44.26
C LEU A 446 -43.66 24.57 -43.55
N ASP A 447 -44.24 23.60 -42.84
CA ASP A 447 -43.80 22.27 -42.41
C ASP A 447 -42.45 21.98 -41.71
N GLU A 448 -42.57 21.11 -40.71
CA GLU A 448 -41.50 20.60 -39.86
C GLU A 448 -40.68 19.51 -40.56
N SER A 449 -39.41 19.78 -40.87
CA SER A 449 -38.33 18.79 -40.74
C SER A 449 -36.96 19.46 -40.81
N THR A 450 -35.92 18.77 -40.32
CA THR A 450 -34.51 19.19 -40.43
C THR A 450 -34.08 20.40 -39.57
N GLN A 451 -34.42 20.42 -38.27
CA GLN A 451 -33.52 21.08 -37.31
C GLN A 451 -32.37 20.14 -36.92
N SER A 452 -31.25 20.34 -37.60
CA SER A 452 -29.98 19.66 -37.32
C SER A 452 -29.40 20.07 -35.97
N ARG A 453 -29.00 19.06 -35.20
CA ARG A 453 -27.75 18.99 -34.41
C ARG A 453 -26.88 20.27 -34.42
N GLN A 454 -27.03 21.17 -33.44
CA GLN A 454 -25.94 22.01 -32.88
C GLN A 454 -26.45 22.91 -31.74
N SER A 455 -26.12 22.59 -30.47
CA SER A 455 -25.99 23.54 -29.32
C SER A 455 -25.93 22.84 -27.94
N ASN A 456 -25.05 21.85 -27.74
CA ASN A 456 -24.67 21.39 -26.39
C ASN A 456 -23.34 22.04 -25.98
N PHE A 457 -23.41 23.28 -25.47
CA PHE A 457 -22.29 23.90 -24.75
C PHE A 457 -22.38 23.52 -23.27
N SER A 458 -21.46 22.68 -22.80
CA SER A 458 -21.35 22.36 -21.37
C SER A 458 -20.88 23.59 -20.60
N GLN A 459 -21.81 24.29 -19.94
CA GLN A 459 -21.45 25.31 -18.96
C GLN A 459 -20.72 24.64 -17.79
N GLN A 460 -19.56 25.19 -17.39
CA GLN A 460 -18.93 24.81 -16.13
C GLN A 460 -19.81 25.28 -14.96
N PRO A 461 -19.90 24.51 -13.86
CA PRO A 461 -20.68 24.93 -12.69
C PRO A 461 -20.07 26.20 -12.09
N THR A 462 -20.93 27.15 -11.69
CA THR A 462 -20.45 28.38 -11.04
C THR A 462 -19.97 28.08 -9.61
N ASP A 463 -19.16 28.95 -9.03
CA ASP A 463 -18.75 28.82 -7.62
C ASP A 463 -19.97 28.79 -6.68
N THR A 464 -21.06 29.49 -7.04
CA THR A 464 -22.34 29.43 -6.31
C THR A 464 -22.94 28.01 -6.32
N ASP A 465 -22.82 27.27 -7.42
CA ASP A 465 -23.33 25.89 -7.53
C ASP A 465 -22.41 24.89 -6.82
N LEU A 466 -21.09 25.13 -6.86
CA LEU A 466 -20.11 24.37 -6.08
C LEU A 466 -20.32 24.56 -4.57
N ILE A 467 -20.51 25.80 -4.10
CA ILE A 467 -20.82 26.11 -2.69
C ILE A 467 -22.09 25.38 -2.25
N LYS A 468 -23.21 25.48 -2.99
CA LYS A 468 -24.46 24.76 -2.68
C LYS A 468 -24.25 23.24 -2.62
N LYS A 469 -23.49 22.67 -3.58
CA LYS A 469 -23.16 21.24 -3.64
C LYS A 469 -22.34 20.78 -2.43
N HIS A 470 -21.34 21.58 -2.03
CA HIS A 470 -20.49 21.27 -0.87
C HIS A 470 -21.22 21.45 0.47
N LEU A 471 -22.06 22.48 0.64
CA LEU A 471 -22.92 22.64 1.82
C LEU A 471 -23.90 21.46 1.97
N ALA A 472 -24.54 21.03 0.89
CA ALA A 472 -25.43 19.86 0.90
C ALA A 472 -24.69 18.56 1.27
N ALA A 473 -23.46 18.36 0.75
CA ALA A 473 -22.60 17.24 1.10
C ALA A 473 -22.16 17.27 2.58
N ALA A 474 -21.78 18.45 3.09
CA ALA A 474 -21.42 18.66 4.49
C ALA A 474 -22.60 18.34 5.43
N GLY A 475 -23.80 18.84 5.10
CA GLY A 475 -25.02 18.54 5.86
C GLY A 475 -25.38 17.05 5.86
N LYS A 476 -25.16 16.34 4.76
CA LYS A 476 -25.33 14.86 4.69
C LYS A 476 -24.30 14.14 5.55
N ALA A 477 -23.03 14.52 5.47
CA ALA A 477 -21.94 13.94 6.27
C ALA A 477 -22.16 14.16 7.79
N LEU A 478 -22.57 15.36 8.19
CA LEU A 478 -22.83 15.73 9.58
C LEU A 478 -24.03 14.94 10.16
N LYS A 479 -25.11 14.76 9.39
CA LYS A 479 -26.23 13.88 9.76
C LYS A 479 -25.82 12.40 9.88
N ALA A 480 -24.85 11.96 9.07
CA ALA A 480 -24.30 10.61 9.11
C ALA A 480 -23.20 10.40 10.19
N GLY A 481 -22.93 11.38 11.04
CA GLY A 481 -21.88 11.30 12.07
C GLY A 481 -20.44 11.35 11.55
N ARG A 482 -20.24 11.66 10.26
CA ARG A 482 -18.93 11.74 9.61
C ARG A 482 -18.35 13.14 9.79
N PHE A 483 -17.88 13.44 11.00
CA PHE A 483 -17.45 14.78 11.40
C PHE A 483 -16.10 15.21 10.78
N THR A 484 -14.99 14.53 11.15
CA THR A 484 -13.64 14.71 10.57
C THR A 484 -13.07 13.42 9.97
N THR A 485 -13.85 12.34 9.96
CA THR A 485 -13.44 11.01 9.46
C THR A 485 -14.57 10.38 8.64
N PRO A 486 -14.28 9.70 7.51
CA PRO A 486 -12.98 9.51 6.85
C PRO A 486 -12.43 10.78 6.17
N LEU A 487 -11.11 10.84 5.93
CA LEU A 487 -10.37 12.07 5.60
C LEU A 487 -10.92 12.87 4.40
N LYS A 488 -11.39 12.20 3.34
CA LYS A 488 -11.88 12.84 2.09
C LYS A 488 -13.40 12.97 2.00
N ASP A 489 -14.17 12.27 2.84
CA ASP A 489 -15.64 12.31 2.88
C ASP A 489 -16.11 12.51 4.34
N ASN A 490 -16.11 13.76 4.78
CA ASN A 490 -16.59 14.18 6.09
C ASN A 490 -17.04 15.65 6.05
N ALA A 491 -17.81 16.07 7.06
CA ALA A 491 -18.41 17.39 7.13
C ALA A 491 -17.36 18.51 7.18
N TYR A 492 -16.27 18.34 7.94
CA TYR A 492 -15.18 19.31 8.01
C TYR A 492 -14.55 19.54 6.63
N THR A 493 -14.19 18.48 5.90
CA THR A 493 -13.60 18.57 4.55
C THR A 493 -14.52 19.29 3.57
N TYR A 494 -15.83 19.08 3.64
CA TYR A 494 -16.78 19.79 2.77
C TYR A 494 -16.99 21.25 3.17
N TYR A 495 -17.03 21.59 4.46
CA TYR A 495 -17.05 22.99 4.89
C TYR A 495 -15.74 23.73 4.54
N GLN A 496 -14.59 23.05 4.62
CA GLN A 496 -13.30 23.56 4.14
C GLN A 496 -13.23 23.73 2.61
N MET A 497 -14.04 23.01 1.83
CA MET A 497 -14.19 23.28 0.38
C MET A 497 -15.01 24.54 0.12
N VAL A 498 -16.07 24.78 0.91
CA VAL A 498 -16.85 26.04 0.83
C VAL A 498 -15.98 27.24 1.19
N LEU A 499 -15.25 27.18 2.30
CA LEU A 499 -14.41 28.27 2.82
C LEU A 499 -13.19 28.62 1.93
N ARG A 500 -12.93 27.86 0.86
CA ARG A 500 -11.95 28.21 -0.18
C ARG A 500 -12.56 28.99 -1.36
N LEU A 501 -13.87 28.91 -1.52
CA LEU A 501 -14.64 29.64 -2.55
C LEU A 501 -15.27 30.91 -1.95
N ASP A 502 -15.68 30.84 -0.69
CA ASP A 502 -16.31 31.91 0.08
C ASP A 502 -15.80 31.83 1.55
N PRO A 503 -14.68 32.52 1.89
CA PRO A 503 -14.06 32.43 3.22
C PRO A 503 -14.94 32.91 4.38
N ASP A 504 -15.90 33.79 4.11
CA ASP A 504 -16.83 34.35 5.11
C ASP A 504 -18.17 33.60 5.16
N ASN A 505 -18.26 32.42 4.52
CA ASN A 505 -19.51 31.68 4.39
C ASN A 505 -20.11 31.28 5.76
N ALA A 506 -21.13 32.02 6.19
CA ALA A 506 -21.75 31.85 7.49
C ALA A 506 -22.33 30.45 7.75
N GLU A 507 -22.83 29.75 6.72
CA GLU A 507 -23.33 28.37 6.88
C GLU A 507 -22.19 27.37 7.12
N ALA A 508 -21.06 27.54 6.43
CA ALA A 508 -19.87 26.71 6.63
C ALA A 508 -19.21 26.96 7.99
N LEU A 509 -19.06 28.22 8.41
CA LEU A 509 -18.54 28.58 9.73
C LEU A 509 -19.44 28.03 10.87
N ALA A 510 -20.76 28.19 10.75
CA ALA A 510 -21.71 27.57 11.67
C ALA A 510 -21.71 26.03 11.58
N GLY A 511 -21.31 25.48 10.44
CA GLY A 511 -21.06 24.05 10.21
C GLY A 511 -19.88 23.51 11.02
N LEU A 512 -18.75 24.21 11.00
CA LEU A 512 -17.57 23.90 11.81
C LEU A 512 -17.89 23.97 13.32
N GLN A 513 -18.62 25.00 13.75
CA GLN A 513 -19.04 25.12 15.15
C GLN A 513 -19.89 23.92 15.62
N LYS A 514 -20.84 23.45 14.78
CA LYS A 514 -21.67 22.26 15.06
C LYS A 514 -20.83 20.98 15.19
N ILE A 515 -19.70 20.88 14.48
CA ILE A 515 -18.77 19.75 14.62
C ILE A 515 -18.06 19.81 15.97
N VAL A 516 -17.59 20.99 16.39
CA VAL A 516 -16.94 21.19 17.71
C VAL A 516 -17.92 20.88 18.84
N ASP A 517 -19.16 21.38 18.77
CA ASP A 517 -20.20 21.10 19.78
C ASP A 517 -20.52 19.59 19.90
N ARG A 518 -20.43 18.83 18.80
CA ARG A 518 -20.56 17.35 18.85
C ARG A 518 -19.35 16.68 19.51
N TYR A 519 -18.13 17.14 19.28
CA TYR A 519 -16.98 16.62 20.01
C TYR A 519 -17.03 16.97 21.50
N ILE A 520 -17.50 18.17 21.88
CA ILE A 520 -17.72 18.55 23.28
C ILE A 520 -18.71 17.58 23.97
N GLN A 521 -19.80 17.20 23.30
CA GLN A 521 -20.72 16.18 23.80
C GLN A 521 -20.06 14.80 23.99
N PHE A 522 -19.18 14.39 23.06
CA PHE A 522 -18.43 13.13 23.21
C PHE A 522 -17.37 13.18 24.32
N ILE A 523 -16.71 14.33 24.53
CA ILE A 523 -15.77 14.55 25.64
C ILE A 523 -16.52 14.45 26.98
N GLY A 524 -17.66 15.14 27.12
CA GLY A 524 -18.49 15.06 28.33
C GLY A 524 -18.94 13.64 28.64
N LYS A 525 -19.43 12.91 27.63
CA LYS A 525 -19.81 11.49 27.79
C LYS A 525 -18.62 10.60 28.16
N ALA A 526 -17.49 10.74 27.47
CA ALA A 526 -16.29 9.94 27.76
C ALA A 526 -15.77 10.19 29.19
N ARG A 527 -15.80 11.44 29.68
CA ARG A 527 -15.44 11.79 31.07
C ARG A 527 -16.38 11.17 32.09
N ALA A 528 -17.70 11.22 31.86
CA ALA A 528 -18.69 10.59 32.74
C ALA A 528 -18.55 9.05 32.81
N GLU A 529 -17.99 8.43 31.76
CA GLU A 529 -17.69 7.00 31.68
C GLU A 529 -16.24 6.65 32.10
N GLY A 530 -15.47 7.61 32.63
CA GLY A 530 -14.06 7.42 33.03
C GLY A 530 -13.07 7.20 31.88
N ARG A 531 -13.50 7.34 30.62
CA ARG A 531 -12.70 7.10 29.41
C ARG A 531 -11.84 8.31 29.05
N PHE A 532 -10.91 8.68 29.93
CA PHE A 532 -10.08 9.88 29.78
C PHE A 532 -9.20 9.89 28.52
N TYR A 533 -8.76 8.73 28.03
CA TYR A 533 -8.04 8.63 26.75
C TYR A 533 -8.93 9.08 25.57
N ASP A 534 -10.17 8.57 25.49
CA ASP A 534 -11.12 8.96 24.46
C ASP A 534 -11.49 10.45 24.57
N ALA A 535 -11.62 10.97 25.79
CA ALA A 535 -11.83 12.41 26.03
C ALA A 535 -10.67 13.26 25.48
N LYS A 536 -9.41 12.89 25.75
CA LYS A 536 -8.21 13.56 25.22
C LYS A 536 -8.13 13.42 23.67
N LEU A 537 -8.55 12.29 23.11
CA LEU A 537 -8.62 12.08 21.65
C LEU A 537 -9.72 12.91 20.97
N TYR A 538 -10.91 13.02 21.57
CA TYR A 538 -11.99 13.85 21.06
C TYR A 538 -11.67 15.35 21.17
N LEU A 539 -10.97 15.79 22.23
CA LEU A 539 -10.46 17.15 22.34
C LEU A 539 -9.51 17.48 21.18
N LYS A 540 -8.49 16.63 20.92
CA LYS A 540 -7.56 16.83 19.79
C LYS A 540 -8.27 16.91 18.43
N ARG A 541 -9.39 16.19 18.25
CA ARG A 541 -10.22 16.27 17.03
C ARG A 541 -11.05 17.56 16.96
N ALA A 542 -11.58 18.06 18.08
CA ALA A 542 -12.26 19.35 18.13
C ALA A 542 -11.30 20.51 17.84
N GLU A 543 -10.11 20.48 18.43
CA GLU A 543 -9.04 21.47 18.22
C GLU A 543 -8.53 21.45 16.77
N SER A 544 -8.53 20.30 16.08
CA SER A 544 -8.23 20.24 14.64
C SER A 544 -9.31 20.83 13.72
N VAL A 545 -10.46 21.24 14.26
CA VAL A 545 -11.58 21.84 13.51
C VAL A 545 -11.65 23.35 13.76
N LEU A 546 -11.55 23.79 15.01
CA LEU A 546 -11.40 25.20 15.39
C LEU A 546 -10.39 25.31 16.56
N PRO A 547 -9.09 25.55 16.29
CA PRO A 547 -8.05 25.58 17.33
C PRO A 547 -8.25 26.66 18.41
N GLY A 548 -9.02 27.70 18.10
CA GLY A 548 -9.27 28.86 18.96
C GLY A 548 -10.64 28.90 19.64
N ASP A 549 -11.47 27.85 19.56
CA ASP A 549 -12.80 27.87 20.19
C ASP A 549 -12.66 27.99 21.74
N PRO A 550 -13.24 29.03 22.39
CA PRO A 550 -13.08 29.27 23.82
C PRO A 550 -13.68 28.14 24.68
N LYS A 551 -14.66 27.37 24.19
CA LYS A 551 -15.21 26.21 24.89
C LYS A 551 -14.18 25.11 25.07
N LEU A 552 -13.24 24.97 24.12
CA LEU A 552 -12.20 23.95 24.17
C LEU A 552 -11.08 24.30 25.14
N GLN A 553 -10.82 25.59 25.38
CA GLN A 553 -9.77 26.06 26.29
C GLN A 553 -10.02 25.59 27.74
N GLY A 554 -11.24 25.73 28.25
CA GLY A 554 -11.62 25.21 29.58
C GLY A 554 -11.51 23.68 29.67
N ILE A 555 -11.99 22.97 28.65
CA ILE A 555 -11.93 21.51 28.57
C ILE A 555 -10.48 21.01 28.54
N ARG A 556 -9.58 21.72 27.85
CA ARG A 556 -8.14 21.44 27.82
C ARG A 556 -7.51 21.56 29.21
N ALA A 557 -7.82 22.61 29.97
CA ALA A 557 -7.34 22.78 31.34
C ALA A 557 -7.82 21.65 32.26
N GLU A 558 -9.12 21.32 32.21
CA GLU A 558 -9.70 20.24 33.03
C GLU A 558 -9.11 18.85 32.72
N LEU A 559 -8.81 18.55 31.44
CA LEU A 559 -8.22 17.28 31.04
C LEU A 559 -6.69 17.19 31.26
N ALA A 560 -6.02 18.29 31.59
CA ALA A 560 -4.60 18.30 31.95
C ALA A 560 -4.33 17.84 33.38
N VAL A 561 -5.30 18.02 34.30
CA VAL A 561 -5.17 17.65 35.73
C VAL A 561 -5.29 16.15 35.96
N VAL A 562 -5.98 15.43 35.06
CA VAL A 562 -6.12 13.97 35.13
C VAL A 562 -4.90 13.31 34.48
N LYS A 563 -4.04 12.67 35.27
CA LYS A 563 -2.95 11.82 34.80
C LYS A 563 -3.51 10.58 34.09
#